data_AF-A0A5M9K7H5-F1
#
_entry.id   AF-A0A5M9K7H5-F1
#
_cell.length_a   1.000
_cell.length_b   1.000
_cell.length_c   1.000
_cell.angle_alpha   90.00
_cell.angle_beta   90.00
_cell.angle_gamma   90.00
#
_symmetry.space_group_name_H-M   'P 1'
#
loop_
_entity.id
_entity.type
_entity.pdbx_description
1 polymer ?
#
loop_
_entity_poly.entity_id
_entity_poly.type
_entity_poly.pdbx_seq_one_letter_code
_entity_poly.pdbx_strand_id
1 'polypeptide(L)'
;MFSVRHQPILTQRIPPHFISKNRILQIRNSPFRNLRYQNTNTKSNTTSQTSSPIPIPNPRKFEGGWSTGRALLLAAASGGLAYAIAITGGKNRRGGHRDYSDPGKFEVPKYASIGDMEIALKEIREATHEDTISTDPEDLLAHGYSEWSSTNVDHLPVAVAYPKSTQEVSKIASICHKYRVPIVPYSGGSSLEGNVSCPYGGVSVDFAFMDQIIKFHEEDMDIVVQPSVSWMDLNEELAKRQSGLFFPVDPGPSAKIGGMVGTNCSGTNCVRYGSMKDWVINLTVVLSDGTIIKTKRRPRKSSAGYNLNSLFVGSEGTLGLVTEITLKLAVVPPEYSVAVVTFPTIRDAAAAATGVMRAGIQVAAMEIMDEVQMKVVNLSKSTAPRQWKELPTLFFKFSGTKASVKENIAMVSAIARAHKGSSFEFAKDAREQKLLWSARKESLWSMLALRKEGSEVWSTDVAVPFSRLADIIELSKREMDDLGLFASILGHVGDGNFHESIMYDKRVPGEMEKVERCVKNMVVRALEMEGTVTGEHGIGIGKKDSLLMELGHDYFGSYEIDQIGIRSPLDHESR
;
A
#
# COMPACT_ATOMS: atom_id res chain seq x y z
N MET A 1 -28.40 51.24 15.40
CA MET A 1 -28.58 51.66 14.00
C MET A 1 -27.20 51.75 13.36
N PHE A 2 -26.64 50.64 12.90
CA PHE A 2 -25.59 50.59 11.88
C PHE A 2 -25.58 49.17 11.30
N SER A 3 -25.67 49.13 9.97
CA SER A 3 -25.89 47.97 9.12
C SER A 3 -24.54 47.34 8.77
N VAL A 4 -24.43 46.01 8.87
CA VAL A 4 -23.30 45.26 8.29
C VAL A 4 -23.86 44.28 7.27
N ARG A 5 -23.57 44.59 6.01
CA ARG A 5 -23.95 43.84 4.81
C ARG A 5 -23.30 42.45 4.83
N HIS A 6 -24.11 41.43 4.55
CA HIS A 6 -23.63 40.09 4.22
C HIS A 6 -23.05 40.10 2.81
N GLN A 7 -21.78 39.71 2.66
CA GLN A 7 -21.22 39.23 1.39
C GLN A 7 -21.27 37.69 1.38
N PRO A 8 -21.76 37.05 0.31
CA PRO A 8 -21.67 35.61 0.17
C PRO A 8 -20.27 35.21 -0.31
N ILE A 9 -19.68 34.23 0.38
CA ILE A 9 -18.42 33.58 0.00
C ILE A 9 -18.62 32.86 -1.34
N LEU A 10 -17.79 33.20 -2.32
CA LEU A 10 -17.73 32.53 -3.62
C LEU A 10 -17.34 31.06 -3.43
N THR A 11 -18.24 30.17 -3.83
CA THR A 11 -17.91 28.78 -4.14
C THR A 11 -17.14 28.76 -5.45
N GLN A 12 -15.84 28.44 -5.40
CA GLN A 12 -15.07 28.16 -6.61
C GLN A 12 -15.61 26.87 -7.25
N ARG A 13 -16.38 27.04 -8.32
CA ARG A 13 -16.74 25.99 -9.26
C ARG A 13 -15.55 25.72 -10.16
N ILE A 14 -15.03 24.51 -10.14
CA ILE A 14 -14.11 23.98 -11.15
C ILE A 14 -14.89 23.90 -12.49
N PRO A 15 -14.41 24.51 -13.59
CA PRO A 15 -15.13 24.48 -14.86
C PRO A 15 -14.92 23.13 -15.58
N PRO A 16 -15.98 22.52 -16.17
CA PRO A 16 -15.82 21.44 -17.12
C PRO A 16 -15.59 22.01 -18.52
N HIS A 17 -14.75 21.34 -19.32
CA HIS A 17 -14.81 21.17 -20.78
C HIS A 17 -13.42 21.20 -21.42
N PHE A 18 -12.95 20.03 -21.86
CA PHE A 18 -12.44 19.88 -23.23
C PHE A 18 -12.95 18.55 -23.80
N ILE A 19 -14.04 18.66 -24.55
CA ILE A 19 -14.57 17.59 -25.40
C ILE A 19 -13.72 17.60 -26.68
N SER A 20 -12.90 16.58 -26.90
CA SER A 20 -12.28 16.33 -28.19
C SER A 20 -12.95 15.13 -28.87
N LYS A 21 -13.21 15.31 -30.17
CA LYS A 21 -14.17 14.58 -30.99
C LYS A 21 -13.70 13.14 -31.27
N ASN A 22 -14.65 12.21 -31.14
CA ASN A 22 -14.62 10.88 -31.73
C ASN A 22 -14.17 10.91 -33.20
N ARG A 23 -13.16 10.12 -33.54
CA ARG A 23 -12.96 9.59 -34.89
C ARG A 23 -13.15 8.08 -34.86
N ILE A 24 -14.30 7.68 -35.39
CA ILE A 24 -14.68 6.31 -35.70
C ILE A 24 -13.73 5.79 -36.79
N LEU A 25 -12.99 4.73 -36.51
CA LEU A 25 -12.34 3.90 -37.52
C LEU A 25 -12.90 2.48 -37.43
N GLN A 26 -13.58 2.11 -38.51
CA GLN A 26 -14.23 0.82 -38.73
C GLN A 26 -13.22 -0.33 -38.64
N ILE A 27 -13.53 -1.32 -37.81
CA ILE A 27 -12.84 -2.62 -37.79
C ILE A 27 -13.42 -3.47 -38.94
N ARG A 28 -12.55 -3.85 -39.90
CA ARG A 28 -12.84 -4.87 -40.91
C ARG A 28 -12.43 -6.25 -40.37
N ASN A 29 -13.38 -7.17 -40.35
CA ASN A 29 -13.18 -8.60 -40.11
C ASN A 29 -12.37 -9.27 -41.23
N SER A 30 -11.49 -10.20 -40.87
CA SER A 30 -11.07 -11.32 -41.72
C SER A 30 -10.61 -12.51 -40.82
N PRO A 31 -10.95 -13.76 -41.16
CA PRO A 31 -10.86 -14.89 -40.24
C PRO A 31 -9.53 -15.66 -40.35
N PHE A 32 -9.00 -16.13 -39.22
CA PHE A 32 -7.92 -17.11 -39.20
C PHE A 32 -8.41 -18.51 -38.84
N ARG A 33 -7.89 -19.45 -39.62
CA ARG A 33 -8.25 -20.85 -39.78
C ARG A 33 -7.64 -21.70 -38.66
N ASN A 34 -8.44 -22.61 -38.12
CA ASN A 34 -8.05 -23.67 -37.19
C ASN A 34 -7.05 -24.66 -37.83
N LEU A 35 -5.99 -25.01 -37.08
CA LEU A 35 -5.22 -26.25 -37.31
C LEU A 35 -5.02 -26.96 -35.96
N ARG A 36 -5.75 -28.05 -35.79
CA ARG A 36 -5.65 -29.02 -34.69
C ARG A 36 -4.37 -29.84 -34.86
N TYR A 37 -3.61 -29.96 -33.79
CA TYR A 37 -2.55 -30.95 -33.62
C TYR A 37 -3.19 -32.26 -33.11
N GLN A 38 -3.06 -33.34 -33.85
CA GLN A 38 -3.34 -34.70 -33.38
C GLN A 38 -2.03 -35.46 -33.17
N ASN A 39 -1.99 -36.13 -32.03
CA ASN A 39 -0.87 -36.86 -31.48
C ASN A 39 -1.10 -38.36 -31.77
N THR A 40 -0.14 -39.06 -32.37
CA THR A 40 -0.17 -40.53 -32.45
C THR A 40 1.19 -41.12 -32.13
N ASN A 41 1.22 -41.85 -31.01
CA ASN A 41 2.23 -42.81 -30.62
C ASN A 41 2.24 -44.01 -31.58
N THR A 42 3.43 -44.52 -31.92
CA THR A 42 3.68 -45.96 -32.08
C THR A 42 5.15 -46.31 -31.77
N LYS A 43 5.32 -47.33 -30.93
CA LYS A 43 6.59 -48.03 -30.66
C LYS A 43 6.87 -49.03 -31.80
N SER A 44 8.15 -49.30 -32.09
CA SER A 44 8.78 -50.64 -31.90
C SER A 44 10.01 -50.90 -32.78
N ASN A 45 11.00 -51.54 -32.15
CA ASN A 45 11.86 -52.63 -32.64
C ASN A 45 13.19 -52.40 -33.38
N THR A 46 14.12 -53.22 -32.89
CA THR A 46 15.56 -53.40 -33.12
C THR A 46 15.89 -54.40 -34.24
N THR A 47 17.14 -54.28 -34.75
CA THR A 47 18.00 -55.31 -35.43
C THR A 47 17.54 -55.83 -36.80
N SER A 48 18.36 -56.14 -37.82
CA SER A 48 19.82 -56.30 -38.02
C SER A 48 20.14 -56.54 -39.52
N GLN A 49 21.39 -56.29 -39.95
CA GLN A 49 22.10 -56.86 -41.15
C GLN A 49 21.62 -56.43 -42.56
N THR A 50 22.39 -56.21 -43.64
CA THR A 50 23.81 -56.41 -44.07
C THR A 50 24.00 -55.71 -45.44
N SER A 51 25.19 -55.18 -45.77
CA SER A 51 25.88 -55.31 -47.09
C SER A 51 27.10 -54.37 -47.23
N SER A 52 28.08 -54.82 -48.05
CA SER A 52 29.51 -54.47 -48.08
C SER A 52 29.89 -53.27 -49.00
N PRO A 53 31.18 -52.96 -49.32
CA PRO A 53 31.79 -51.66 -49.03
C PRO A 53 32.10 -50.77 -50.26
N ILE A 54 32.25 -49.45 -50.03
CA ILE A 54 32.76 -48.45 -51.00
C ILE A 54 34.12 -47.94 -50.50
N PRO A 55 35.18 -47.81 -51.34
CA PRO A 55 36.49 -47.37 -50.90
C PRO A 55 36.58 -45.85 -50.70
N ILE A 56 37.24 -45.42 -49.62
CA ILE A 56 37.49 -44.02 -49.26
C ILE A 56 38.98 -43.68 -49.53
N PRO A 57 39.34 -42.48 -50.04
CA PRO A 57 40.74 -42.15 -50.36
C PRO A 57 41.60 -41.87 -49.12
N ASN A 58 42.90 -42.12 -49.28
CA ASN A 58 43.97 -41.94 -48.30
C ASN A 58 44.06 -40.49 -47.76
N PRO A 59 44.12 -40.25 -46.44
CA PRO A 59 44.37 -38.93 -45.90
C PRO A 59 45.89 -38.61 -45.89
N ARG A 60 46.24 -37.41 -46.32
CA ARG A 60 47.59 -36.84 -46.17
C ARG A 60 47.95 -36.73 -44.69
N LYS A 61 49.14 -37.20 -44.33
CA LYS A 61 49.74 -37.06 -42.99
C LYS A 61 49.96 -35.57 -42.68
N PHE A 62 49.39 -35.10 -41.56
CA PHE A 62 49.84 -33.90 -40.88
C PHE A 62 50.99 -34.28 -39.95
N GLU A 63 52.20 -33.81 -40.23
CA GLU A 63 53.33 -33.89 -39.31
C GLU A 63 53.31 -32.68 -38.36
N GLY A 64 53.06 -32.95 -37.09
CA GLY A 64 53.00 -31.94 -36.03
C GLY A 64 52.70 -32.61 -34.68
N GLY A 65 53.47 -33.65 -34.34
CA GLY A 65 53.23 -34.50 -33.19
C GLY A 65 53.51 -33.78 -31.85
N TRP A 66 52.47 -33.68 -31.02
CA TRP A 66 52.62 -33.48 -29.59
C TRP A 66 53.39 -34.67 -29.01
N SER A 67 54.53 -34.42 -28.37
CA SER A 67 55.17 -35.47 -27.56
C SER A 67 54.46 -35.58 -26.22
N THR A 68 54.41 -36.79 -25.65
CA THR A 68 53.84 -37.04 -24.31
C THR A 68 54.43 -36.10 -23.26
N GLY A 69 55.73 -35.76 -23.38
CA GLY A 69 56.40 -34.78 -22.52
C GLY A 69 55.87 -33.35 -22.67
N ARG A 70 55.56 -32.90 -23.89
CA ARG A 70 54.95 -31.57 -24.12
C ARG A 70 53.52 -31.49 -23.60
N ALA A 71 52.75 -32.56 -23.75
CA ALA A 71 51.40 -32.65 -23.18
C ALA A 71 51.44 -32.63 -21.64
N LEU A 72 52.38 -33.36 -21.03
CA LEU A 72 52.58 -33.36 -19.58
C LEU A 72 53.04 -32.00 -19.05
N LEU A 73 53.95 -31.32 -19.75
CA LEU A 73 54.40 -29.97 -19.38
C LEU A 73 53.27 -28.95 -19.45
N LEU A 74 52.43 -29.00 -20.50
CA LEU A 74 51.29 -28.11 -20.62
C LEU A 74 50.22 -28.40 -19.57
N ALA A 75 49.96 -29.67 -19.26
CA ALA A 75 49.05 -30.08 -18.20
C ALA A 75 49.55 -29.64 -16.81
N ALA A 76 50.84 -29.78 -16.54
CA ALA A 76 51.45 -29.32 -15.28
C ALA A 76 51.44 -27.79 -15.17
N ALA A 77 51.73 -27.07 -16.26
CA ALA A 77 51.71 -25.60 -16.28
C ALA A 77 50.29 -25.04 -16.12
N SER A 78 49.30 -25.62 -16.81
CA SER A 78 47.90 -25.23 -16.69
C SER A 78 47.31 -25.60 -15.32
N GLY A 79 47.63 -26.77 -14.79
CA GLY A 79 47.26 -27.19 -13.43
C GLY A 79 47.90 -26.32 -12.35
N GLY A 80 49.19 -25.97 -12.50
CA GLY A 80 49.90 -25.08 -11.59
C GLY A 80 49.36 -23.65 -11.62
N LEU A 81 49.03 -23.13 -12.80
CA LEU A 81 48.40 -21.82 -12.94
C LEU A 81 46.97 -21.80 -12.36
N ALA A 82 46.17 -22.84 -12.62
CA ALA A 82 44.85 -22.98 -12.05
C ALA A 82 44.89 -23.09 -10.52
N TYR A 83 45.84 -23.86 -9.98
CA TYR A 83 46.09 -23.94 -8.54
C TYR A 83 46.51 -22.58 -8.00
N ALA A 84 47.50 -21.91 -8.59
CA ALA A 84 47.97 -20.59 -8.19
C ALA A 84 46.82 -19.55 -8.18
N ILE A 85 45.96 -19.53 -9.20
CA ILE A 85 44.76 -18.70 -9.27
C ILE A 85 43.76 -19.09 -8.17
N ALA A 86 43.60 -20.37 -7.84
CA ALA A 86 42.71 -20.82 -6.76
C ALA A 86 43.22 -20.39 -5.37
N ILE A 87 44.52 -20.50 -5.09
CA ILE A 87 45.11 -20.09 -3.78
C ILE A 87 45.29 -18.58 -3.65
N THR A 88 45.57 -17.86 -4.73
CA THR A 88 45.66 -16.38 -4.71
C THR A 88 44.28 -15.72 -4.80
N GLY A 89 43.40 -16.23 -5.66
CA GLY A 89 42.00 -15.81 -5.77
C GLY A 89 41.15 -16.19 -4.56
N GLY A 90 41.54 -17.22 -3.80
CA GLY A 90 40.91 -17.60 -2.53
C GLY A 90 41.20 -16.62 -1.38
N LYS A 91 42.32 -15.89 -1.42
CA LYS A 91 42.65 -14.88 -0.40
C LYS A 91 41.90 -13.55 -0.59
N ASN A 92 41.54 -13.20 -1.83
CA ASN A 92 40.72 -12.00 -2.12
C ASN A 92 39.20 -12.27 -2.22
N ARG A 93 38.76 -13.51 -1.99
CA ARG A 93 37.33 -13.91 -1.98
C ARG A 93 36.77 -14.22 -0.59
N ARG A 94 37.50 -13.92 0.48
CA ARG A 94 36.86 -13.71 1.79
C ARG A 94 36.21 -12.34 1.74
N GLY A 95 34.99 -12.27 1.17
CA GLY A 95 34.07 -11.22 1.56
C GLY A 95 34.04 -11.26 3.09
N GLY A 96 34.40 -10.15 3.73
CA GLY A 96 34.36 -10.05 5.18
C GLY A 96 33.00 -10.59 5.64
N HIS A 97 33.02 -11.50 6.61
CA HIS A 97 31.79 -11.95 7.24
C HIS A 97 31.18 -10.69 7.85
N ARG A 98 30.22 -10.09 7.14
CA ARG A 98 29.45 -8.96 7.66
C ARG A 98 28.68 -9.55 8.82
N ASP A 99 28.94 -9.02 9.99
CA ASP A 99 28.23 -9.40 11.19
C ASP A 99 26.88 -8.68 11.15
N TYR A 100 25.86 -9.41 10.67
CA TYR A 100 24.49 -8.92 10.55
C TYR A 100 23.78 -8.78 11.90
N SER A 101 24.43 -9.16 13.01
CA SER A 101 23.87 -9.08 14.37
C SER A 101 24.22 -7.79 15.11
N ASP A 102 25.06 -6.92 14.52
CA ASP A 102 25.47 -5.65 15.12
C ASP A 102 25.11 -4.47 14.20
N PRO A 103 23.96 -3.80 14.45
CA PRO A 103 23.51 -2.64 13.68
C PRO A 103 24.54 -1.50 13.65
N GLY A 104 25.39 -1.38 14.67
CA GLY A 104 26.42 -0.34 14.75
C GLY A 104 27.60 -0.53 13.80
N LYS A 105 27.64 -1.65 13.07
CA LYS A 105 28.67 -1.95 12.05
C LYS A 105 28.27 -1.56 10.63
N PHE A 106 27.06 -1.05 10.41
CA PHE A 106 26.63 -0.55 9.10
C PHE A 106 27.06 0.91 8.89
N GLU A 107 27.59 1.20 7.71
CA GLU A 107 27.93 2.58 7.34
C GLU A 107 26.67 3.31 6.90
N VAL A 108 26.43 4.50 7.47
CA VAL A 108 25.35 5.41 7.08
C VAL A 108 25.33 5.58 5.56
N PRO A 109 24.15 5.46 4.90
CA PRO A 109 24.07 5.53 3.45
C PRO A 109 24.58 6.88 2.92
N LYS A 110 25.52 6.83 1.98
CA LYS A 110 26.00 8.02 1.27
C LYS A 110 25.23 8.19 -0.04
N TYR A 111 24.26 9.08 -0.01
CA TYR A 111 23.49 9.51 -1.19
C TYR A 111 24.21 10.57 -2.02
N ALA A 112 23.70 10.78 -3.23
CA ALA A 112 24.15 11.78 -4.19
C ALA A 112 24.30 13.18 -3.58
N SER A 113 25.29 13.95 -4.04
CA SER A 113 25.30 15.40 -3.81
C SER A 113 24.29 16.09 -4.74
N ILE A 114 23.97 17.37 -4.49
CA ILE A 114 23.09 18.16 -5.39
C ILE A 114 23.63 18.17 -6.83
N GLY A 115 24.95 18.31 -7.01
CA GLY A 115 25.57 18.28 -8.34
C GLY A 115 25.44 16.91 -9.04
N ASP A 116 25.55 15.81 -8.29
CA ASP A 116 25.30 14.47 -8.83
C ASP A 116 23.82 14.29 -9.23
N MET A 117 22.90 14.84 -8.44
CA MET A 117 21.48 14.83 -8.76
C MET A 117 21.18 15.62 -10.04
N GLU A 118 21.78 16.80 -10.23
CA GLU A 118 21.62 17.58 -11.48
C GLU A 118 22.08 16.80 -12.72
N ILE A 119 23.20 16.06 -12.61
CA ILE A 119 23.68 15.18 -13.68
C ILE A 119 22.68 14.06 -13.95
N ALA A 120 22.17 13.41 -12.89
CA ALA A 120 21.16 12.37 -13.00
C ALA A 120 19.88 12.87 -13.68
N LEU A 121 19.38 14.05 -13.30
CA LEU A 121 18.18 14.65 -13.90
C LEU A 121 18.36 14.93 -15.39
N LYS A 122 19.55 15.37 -15.80
CA LYS A 122 19.88 15.55 -17.23
C LYS A 122 19.84 14.21 -17.97
N GLU A 123 20.47 13.18 -17.43
CA GLU A 123 20.47 11.84 -18.04
C GLU A 123 19.06 11.23 -18.09
N ILE A 124 18.22 11.49 -17.08
CA ILE A 124 16.80 11.07 -17.11
C ILE A 124 16.08 11.75 -18.28
N ARG A 125 16.16 13.07 -18.41
CA ARG A 125 15.52 13.81 -19.51
C ARG A 125 15.94 13.30 -20.90
N GLU A 126 17.21 12.94 -21.05
CA GLU A 126 17.75 12.35 -22.29
C GLU A 126 17.26 10.91 -22.56
N ALA A 127 17.09 10.11 -21.50
CA ALA A 127 16.66 8.71 -21.60
C ALA A 127 15.13 8.53 -21.71
N THR A 128 14.36 9.52 -21.25
CA THR A 128 12.89 9.59 -21.29
C THR A 128 12.43 10.69 -22.23
N HIS A 129 11.38 11.42 -21.88
CA HIS A 129 10.97 12.67 -22.53
C HIS A 129 11.35 13.86 -21.66
N GLU A 130 11.53 15.04 -22.27
CA GLU A 130 11.89 16.27 -21.55
C GLU A 130 10.84 16.62 -20.47
N ASP A 131 9.56 16.48 -20.82
CA ASP A 131 8.41 16.73 -19.93
C ASP A 131 8.24 15.68 -18.81
N THR A 132 9.08 14.64 -18.77
CA THR A 132 9.01 13.63 -17.68
C THR A 132 9.46 14.21 -16.35
N ILE A 133 10.35 15.21 -16.34
CA ILE A 133 10.91 15.78 -15.11
C ILE A 133 10.38 17.20 -14.89
N SER A 134 9.71 17.41 -13.76
CA SER A 134 9.38 18.73 -13.24
C SER A 134 10.33 19.14 -12.11
N THR A 135 10.68 20.41 -12.11
CA THR A 135 11.40 21.10 -11.03
C THR A 135 10.64 22.35 -10.58
N ASP A 136 9.34 22.41 -10.86
CA ASP A 136 8.47 23.51 -10.44
C ASP A 136 8.36 23.50 -8.90
N PRO A 137 8.59 24.64 -8.21
CA PRO A 137 8.45 24.72 -6.75
C PRO A 137 7.12 24.21 -6.20
N GLU A 138 6.00 24.39 -6.92
CA GLU A 138 4.69 23.89 -6.49
C GLU A 138 4.63 22.36 -6.56
N ASP A 139 5.20 21.75 -7.60
CA ASP A 139 5.31 20.30 -7.72
C ASP A 139 6.20 19.73 -6.62
N LEU A 140 7.36 20.35 -6.37
CA LEU A 140 8.25 19.89 -5.30
C LEU A 140 7.57 19.94 -3.93
N LEU A 141 6.82 21.00 -3.66
CA LEU A 141 6.07 21.15 -2.41
C LEU A 141 4.97 20.09 -2.28
N ALA A 142 4.15 19.91 -3.33
CA ALA A 142 3.07 18.93 -3.35
C ALA A 142 3.53 17.47 -3.20
N HIS A 143 4.81 17.19 -3.47
CA HIS A 143 5.42 15.86 -3.42
C HIS A 143 6.44 15.67 -2.30
N GLY A 144 6.69 16.68 -1.48
CA GLY A 144 7.57 16.62 -0.30
C GLY A 144 6.88 16.95 1.02
N TYR A 145 5.73 17.63 0.96
CA TYR A 145 4.91 18.04 2.11
C TYR A 145 3.48 17.50 2.00
N SER A 146 2.91 17.07 3.12
CA SER A 146 1.54 16.57 3.20
C SER A 146 0.77 17.25 4.32
N GLU A 147 -0.37 17.87 3.98
CA GLU A 147 -1.33 18.38 4.97
C GLU A 147 -2.06 17.25 5.73
N TRP A 148 -1.98 16.02 5.22
CA TRP A 148 -2.57 14.83 5.86
C TRP A 148 -1.69 14.27 6.98
N SER A 149 -0.39 14.58 6.96
CA SER A 149 0.59 14.05 7.90
C SER A 149 0.93 15.09 8.95
N SER A 150 0.95 14.69 10.23
CA SER A 150 1.58 15.48 11.30
C SER A 150 3.11 15.34 11.28
N THR A 151 3.64 14.43 10.47
CA THR A 151 5.09 14.24 10.28
C THR A 151 5.50 14.73 8.91
N ASN A 152 6.14 15.89 8.85
CA ASN A 152 6.74 16.47 7.64
C ASN A 152 8.20 16.82 7.90
N VAL A 153 9.02 16.77 6.86
CA VAL A 153 10.44 17.18 6.91
C VAL A 153 10.62 18.51 6.18
N ASP A 154 11.65 19.27 6.55
CA ASP A 154 11.94 20.58 5.95
C ASP A 154 12.56 20.50 4.54
N HIS A 155 12.81 19.28 4.05
CA HIS A 155 13.44 19.01 2.75
C HIS A 155 12.40 18.55 1.71
N LEU A 156 12.45 19.16 0.53
CA LEU A 156 11.67 18.79 -0.64
C LEU A 156 12.50 17.90 -1.60
N PRO A 157 11.86 17.10 -2.48
CA PRO A 157 12.57 16.47 -3.58
C PRO A 157 13.26 17.53 -4.46
N VAL A 158 14.31 17.13 -5.19
CA VAL A 158 14.96 18.02 -6.18
C VAL A 158 14.23 18.02 -7.52
N ALA A 159 13.39 16.99 -7.76
CA ALA A 159 12.56 16.87 -8.93
C ALA A 159 11.38 15.92 -8.70
N VAL A 160 10.32 16.09 -9.49
CA VAL A 160 9.23 15.12 -9.64
C VAL A 160 9.32 14.49 -11.03
N ALA A 161 9.31 13.17 -11.10
CA ALA A 161 9.28 12.40 -12.33
C ALA A 161 7.87 11.85 -12.58
N TYR A 162 7.34 12.08 -13.78
CA TYR A 162 6.02 11.64 -14.21
C TYR A 162 6.09 10.60 -15.34
N PRO A 163 6.49 9.35 -15.05
CA PRO A 163 6.59 8.29 -16.05
C PRO A 163 5.22 7.87 -16.59
N LYS A 164 5.20 7.38 -17.83
CA LYS A 164 3.99 6.90 -18.53
C LYS A 164 3.99 5.39 -18.75
N SER A 165 5.07 4.69 -18.39
CA SER A 165 5.21 3.25 -18.59
C SER A 165 6.18 2.61 -17.59
N THR A 166 6.05 1.29 -17.39
CA THR A 166 7.01 0.48 -16.61
C THR A 166 8.45 0.64 -17.11
N GLN A 167 8.65 0.80 -18.43
CA GLN A 167 9.97 0.97 -19.02
C GLN A 167 10.59 2.33 -18.68
N GLU A 168 9.79 3.40 -18.62
CA GLU A 168 10.28 4.71 -18.15
C GLU A 168 10.65 4.67 -16.66
N VAL A 169 9.81 4.04 -15.83
CA VAL A 169 10.12 3.83 -14.40
C VAL A 169 11.44 3.07 -14.23
N SER A 170 11.65 2.01 -15.02
CA SER A 170 12.90 1.24 -15.04
C SER A 170 14.13 2.09 -15.40
N LYS A 171 14.03 2.96 -16.42
CA LYS A 171 15.12 3.88 -16.78
C LYS A 171 15.42 4.88 -15.67
N ILE A 172 14.39 5.50 -15.09
CA ILE A 172 14.52 6.45 -13.99
C ILE A 172 15.23 5.79 -12.80
N ALA A 173 14.78 4.60 -12.40
CA ALA A 173 15.38 3.84 -11.30
C ALA A 173 16.84 3.50 -11.58
N SER A 174 17.16 2.99 -12.77
CA SER A 174 18.53 2.64 -13.16
C SER A 174 19.49 3.85 -13.12
N ILE A 175 19.03 5.02 -13.58
CA ILE A 175 19.84 6.25 -13.54
C ILE A 175 20.00 6.73 -12.10
N CYS A 176 18.93 6.75 -11.31
CA CYS A 176 19.00 7.12 -9.89
C CYS A 176 19.95 6.18 -9.12
N HIS A 177 19.91 4.88 -9.40
CA HIS A 177 20.83 3.89 -8.82
C HIS A 177 22.28 4.18 -9.16
N LYS A 178 22.59 4.47 -10.44
CA LYS A 178 23.94 4.81 -10.92
C LYS A 178 24.54 5.98 -10.15
N TYR A 179 23.75 7.01 -9.85
CA TYR A 179 24.20 8.21 -9.14
C TYR A 179 23.91 8.20 -7.63
N ARG A 180 23.29 7.14 -7.10
CA ARG A 180 22.83 7.03 -5.70
C ARG A 180 21.84 8.14 -5.30
N VAL A 181 20.93 8.49 -6.20
CA VAL A 181 19.84 9.43 -5.96
C VAL A 181 18.69 8.69 -5.28
N PRO A 182 18.18 9.16 -4.12
CA PRO A 182 16.99 8.59 -3.48
C PRO A 182 15.76 8.66 -4.39
N ILE A 183 14.89 7.66 -4.30
CA ILE A 183 13.63 7.61 -5.05
C ILE A 183 12.49 7.44 -4.05
N VAL A 184 11.46 8.27 -4.17
CA VAL A 184 10.24 8.18 -3.35
C VAL A 184 9.03 7.98 -4.29
N PRO A 185 8.36 6.81 -4.28
CA PRO A 185 7.17 6.63 -5.10
C PRO A 185 6.01 7.47 -4.58
N TYR A 186 5.26 8.04 -5.51
CA TYR A 186 4.09 8.85 -5.24
C TYR A 186 2.91 8.42 -6.11
N SER A 187 1.69 8.47 -5.54
CA SER A 187 0.48 8.15 -6.29
C SER A 187 -0.71 8.98 -5.83
N GLY A 188 -1.31 8.64 -4.69
CA GLY A 188 -2.49 9.34 -4.16
C GLY A 188 -2.15 10.45 -3.15
N GLY A 189 -0.90 10.55 -2.69
CA GLY A 189 -0.44 11.59 -1.76
C GLY A 189 -1.15 11.67 -0.41
N SER A 190 -1.91 10.64 -0.02
CA SER A 190 -2.85 10.70 1.12
C SER A 190 -2.44 9.83 2.31
N SER A 191 -1.18 9.40 2.36
CA SER A 191 -0.62 8.68 3.50
C SER A 191 -0.41 9.61 4.71
N LEU A 192 -0.46 9.06 5.93
CA LEU A 192 -0.52 9.83 7.17
C LEU A 192 0.80 9.86 7.98
N GLU A 193 1.74 8.97 7.69
CA GLU A 193 2.95 8.77 8.51
C GLU A 193 4.22 9.34 7.86
N GLY A 194 4.05 10.32 6.95
CA GLY A 194 5.15 10.98 6.23
C GLY A 194 5.81 10.12 5.15
N ASN A 195 5.09 9.15 4.57
CA ASN A 195 5.65 8.22 3.58
C ASN A 195 6.17 8.90 2.30
N VAL A 196 5.65 10.08 1.96
CA VAL A 196 6.06 10.86 0.77
C VAL A 196 7.20 11.85 1.08
N SER A 197 7.65 11.95 2.33
CA SER A 197 8.70 12.87 2.72
C SER A 197 10.05 12.49 2.10
N CYS A 198 10.84 13.51 1.74
CA CYS A 198 12.12 13.36 1.05
C CYS A 198 13.29 13.89 1.92
N PRO A 199 13.63 13.24 3.05
CA PRO A 199 14.65 13.77 3.98
C PRO A 199 16.05 13.93 3.37
N TYR A 200 16.33 13.26 2.25
CA TYR A 200 17.57 13.37 1.49
C TYR A 200 17.41 14.03 0.12
N GLY A 201 16.29 14.74 -0.10
CA GLY A 201 15.91 15.20 -1.44
C GLY A 201 15.66 14.02 -2.38
N GLY A 202 16.31 14.03 -3.54
CA GLY A 202 16.14 12.98 -4.55
C GLY A 202 14.93 13.21 -5.46
N VAL A 203 14.43 12.13 -6.06
CA VAL A 203 13.37 12.18 -7.08
C VAL A 203 12.10 11.56 -6.53
N SER A 204 11.02 12.35 -6.48
CA SER A 204 9.67 11.81 -6.28
C SER A 204 9.15 11.25 -7.60
N VAL A 205 8.71 10.01 -7.64
CA VAL A 205 8.19 9.35 -8.86
C VAL A 205 6.68 9.28 -8.76
N ASP A 206 5.99 10.24 -9.39
CA ASP A 206 4.53 10.27 -9.42
C ASP A 206 3.98 9.48 -10.61
N PHE A 207 3.23 8.43 -10.30
CA PHE A 207 2.53 7.62 -11.27
C PHE A 207 1.29 8.29 -11.88
N ALA A 208 1.09 9.60 -11.77
CA ALA A 208 -0.13 10.31 -12.22
C ALA A 208 -0.56 9.96 -13.66
N PHE A 209 0.39 9.72 -14.58
CA PHE A 209 0.11 9.31 -15.96
C PHE A 209 0.08 7.78 -16.20
N MET A 210 0.07 7.00 -15.12
CA MET A 210 -0.13 5.55 -15.12
C MET A 210 -1.43 5.22 -14.36
N ASP A 211 -2.56 5.60 -14.94
CA ASP A 211 -3.91 5.59 -14.34
C ASP A 211 -4.91 4.71 -15.12
N GLN A 212 -4.42 3.76 -15.93
CA GLN A 212 -5.26 2.96 -16.82
C GLN A 212 -5.69 1.60 -16.23
N ILE A 213 -6.92 1.18 -16.53
CA ILE A 213 -7.35 -0.22 -16.45
C ILE A 213 -6.80 -0.96 -17.68
N ILE A 214 -5.75 -1.74 -17.49
CA ILE A 214 -5.05 -2.45 -18.58
C ILE A 214 -5.89 -3.61 -19.10
N LYS A 215 -6.52 -4.38 -18.21
CA LYS A 215 -7.30 -5.56 -18.61
C LYS A 215 -8.33 -5.94 -17.58
N PHE A 216 -9.55 -6.22 -18.02
CA PHE A 216 -10.61 -6.76 -17.16
C PHE A 216 -10.95 -8.19 -17.59
N HIS A 217 -10.87 -9.12 -16.65
CA HIS A 217 -11.15 -10.54 -16.84
C HIS A 217 -12.42 -10.90 -16.06
N GLU A 218 -13.58 -10.61 -16.64
CA GLU A 218 -14.88 -10.75 -15.96
C GLU A 218 -15.13 -12.18 -15.47
N GLU A 219 -14.95 -13.18 -16.34
CA GLU A 219 -15.19 -14.60 -16.00
C GLU A 219 -14.22 -15.13 -14.94
N ASP A 220 -12.99 -14.61 -14.89
CA ASP A 220 -11.98 -14.97 -13.87
C ASP A 220 -12.10 -14.11 -12.60
N MET A 221 -12.98 -13.10 -12.63
CA MET A 221 -13.21 -12.08 -11.61
C MET A 221 -11.89 -11.43 -11.15
N ASP A 222 -11.05 -11.00 -12.10
CA ASP A 222 -9.82 -10.26 -11.83
C ASP A 222 -9.60 -9.09 -12.81
N ILE A 223 -8.74 -8.16 -12.41
CA ILE A 223 -8.48 -6.93 -13.16
C ILE A 223 -7.00 -6.56 -13.05
N VAL A 224 -6.43 -6.04 -14.13
CA VAL A 224 -5.07 -5.53 -14.24
C VAL A 224 -5.15 -4.01 -14.36
N VAL A 225 -4.51 -3.29 -13.45
CA VAL A 225 -4.56 -1.83 -13.33
C VAL A 225 -3.17 -1.24 -13.14
N GLN A 226 -3.02 0.03 -13.49
CA GLN A 226 -1.84 0.82 -13.18
C GLN A 226 -1.96 1.51 -11.80
N PRO A 227 -0.86 2.01 -11.22
CA PRO A 227 -0.81 2.45 -9.81
C PRO A 227 -1.73 3.62 -9.49
N SER A 228 -1.94 4.54 -10.43
CA SER A 228 -2.75 5.75 -10.19
C SER A 228 -4.23 5.60 -10.50
N VAL A 229 -4.72 4.38 -10.72
CA VAL A 229 -6.16 4.13 -10.75
C VAL A 229 -6.76 4.44 -9.37
N SER A 230 -7.77 5.30 -9.33
CA SER A 230 -8.62 5.54 -8.15
C SER A 230 -9.47 4.30 -7.87
N TRP A 231 -9.53 3.86 -6.62
CA TRP A 231 -10.35 2.69 -6.26
C TRP A 231 -11.85 2.98 -6.43
N MET A 232 -12.27 4.23 -6.26
CA MET A 232 -13.65 4.66 -6.49
C MET A 232 -13.98 4.61 -7.98
N ASP A 233 -13.12 5.19 -8.83
CA ASP A 233 -13.33 5.20 -10.28
C ASP A 233 -13.31 3.77 -10.84
N LEU A 234 -12.43 2.90 -10.32
CA LEU A 234 -12.41 1.47 -10.64
C LEU A 234 -13.78 0.82 -10.37
N ASN A 235 -14.36 1.06 -9.20
CA ASN A 235 -15.68 0.52 -8.85
C ASN A 235 -16.81 1.13 -9.67
N GLU A 236 -16.74 2.42 -9.99
CA GLU A 236 -17.70 3.06 -10.90
C GLU A 236 -17.65 2.46 -12.30
N GLU A 237 -16.45 2.20 -12.83
CA GLU A 237 -16.27 1.56 -14.13
C GLU A 237 -16.76 0.11 -14.14
N LEU A 238 -16.51 -0.66 -13.07
CA LEU A 238 -17.04 -2.01 -12.93
C LEU A 238 -18.58 -2.04 -12.87
N ALA A 239 -19.18 -1.05 -12.20
CA ALA A 239 -20.62 -0.88 -12.13
C ALA A 239 -21.23 -0.49 -13.49
N LYS A 240 -20.61 0.44 -14.23
CA LYS A 240 -21.05 0.83 -15.60
C LYS A 240 -21.05 -0.34 -16.56
N ARG A 241 -20.11 -1.28 -16.39
CA ARG A 241 -20.03 -2.53 -17.17
C ARG A 241 -21.09 -3.56 -16.80
N GLN A 242 -21.85 -3.36 -15.72
CA GLN A 242 -22.88 -4.28 -15.23
C GLN A 242 -22.35 -5.70 -14.93
N SER A 243 -21.06 -5.79 -14.58
CA SER A 243 -20.38 -7.08 -14.35
C SER A 243 -20.89 -7.86 -13.11
N GLY A 244 -21.60 -7.18 -12.20
CA GLY A 244 -21.92 -7.74 -10.88
C GLY A 244 -20.69 -7.92 -9.97
N LEU A 245 -19.54 -7.34 -10.33
CA LEU A 245 -18.28 -7.40 -9.60
C LEU A 245 -17.88 -6.03 -9.04
N PHE A 246 -17.10 -6.04 -7.96
CA PHE A 246 -16.50 -4.83 -7.37
C PHE A 246 -15.16 -5.16 -6.68
N PHE A 247 -14.32 -4.15 -6.49
CA PHE A 247 -13.14 -4.20 -5.66
C PHE A 247 -13.49 -3.74 -4.23
N PRO A 248 -13.32 -4.59 -3.20
CA PRO A 248 -13.98 -4.37 -1.91
C PRO A 248 -13.19 -3.57 -0.88
N VAL A 249 -11.88 -3.38 -1.06
CA VAL A 249 -11.05 -2.57 -0.15
C VAL A 249 -11.42 -1.10 -0.35
N ASP A 250 -11.89 -0.44 0.70
CA ASP A 250 -12.53 0.89 0.64
C ASP A 250 -11.91 1.91 1.62
N PRO A 251 -10.65 2.31 1.42
CA PRO A 251 -9.99 3.33 2.22
C PRO A 251 -10.58 4.74 1.93
N GLY A 252 -9.91 5.78 2.42
CA GLY A 252 -10.24 7.17 2.11
C GLY A 252 -10.41 7.45 0.60
N PRO A 253 -11.31 8.37 0.20
CA PRO A 253 -11.64 8.63 -1.21
C PRO A 253 -10.45 9.00 -2.11
N SER A 254 -9.40 9.62 -1.56
CA SER A 254 -8.20 10.07 -2.29
C SER A 254 -7.21 8.94 -2.61
N ALA A 255 -7.41 7.73 -2.06
CA ALA A 255 -6.47 6.64 -2.23
C ALA A 255 -6.47 6.10 -3.67
N LYS A 256 -5.28 5.75 -4.14
CA LYS A 256 -5.06 5.11 -5.45
C LYS A 256 -4.40 3.75 -5.25
N ILE A 257 -4.63 2.80 -6.17
CA ILE A 257 -4.27 1.39 -6.02
C ILE A 257 -2.78 1.18 -5.67
N GLY A 258 -1.87 1.96 -6.22
CA GLY A 258 -0.44 1.88 -5.93
C GLY A 258 -0.11 2.20 -4.48
N GLY A 259 -0.66 3.30 -3.95
CA GLY A 259 -0.52 3.67 -2.53
C GLY A 259 -1.18 2.66 -1.60
N MET A 260 -2.31 2.09 -2.02
CA MET A 260 -3.00 0.99 -1.31
C MET A 260 -2.08 -0.24 -1.18
N VAL A 261 -1.39 -0.62 -2.27
CA VAL A 261 -0.37 -1.69 -2.23
C VAL A 261 0.78 -1.29 -1.31
N GLY A 262 1.31 -0.08 -1.45
CA GLY A 262 2.45 0.40 -0.67
C GLY A 262 2.21 0.33 0.84
N THR A 263 1.01 0.69 1.30
CA THR A 263 0.68 0.77 2.73
C THR A 263 -0.02 -0.47 3.29
N ASN A 264 -0.29 -1.48 2.45
CA ASN A 264 -1.23 -2.55 2.78
C ASN A 264 -2.55 -2.01 3.34
N CYS A 265 -3.10 -0.98 2.69
CA CYS A 265 -4.20 -0.22 3.26
C CYS A 265 -5.39 -1.12 3.64
N SER A 266 -6.16 -0.64 4.62
CA SER A 266 -7.41 -1.25 5.04
C SER A 266 -8.60 -0.35 4.64
N GLY A 267 -9.72 -0.43 5.34
CA GLY A 267 -10.97 0.27 5.05
C GLY A 267 -12.14 -0.34 5.81
N THR A 268 -13.31 0.27 5.71
CA THR A 268 -14.48 -0.14 6.52
C THR A 268 -14.96 -1.56 6.22
N ASN A 269 -14.68 -2.08 5.02
CA ASN A 269 -15.08 -3.41 4.60
C ASN A 269 -14.04 -4.51 4.93
N CYS A 270 -12.88 -4.17 5.51
CA CYS A 270 -11.80 -5.13 5.76
C CYS A 270 -12.20 -6.26 6.70
N VAL A 271 -13.05 -6.01 7.70
CA VAL A 271 -13.66 -7.06 8.54
C VAL A 271 -14.30 -8.20 7.75
N ARG A 272 -14.82 -7.91 6.55
CA ARG A 272 -15.45 -8.92 5.68
C ARG A 272 -14.49 -9.51 4.66
N TYR A 273 -13.62 -8.69 4.11
CA TYR A 273 -12.90 -8.97 2.86
C TYR A 273 -11.37 -9.05 3.03
N GLY A 274 -10.82 -8.65 4.16
CA GLY A 274 -9.39 -8.48 4.37
C GLY A 274 -8.83 -7.18 3.78
N SER A 275 -7.53 -6.99 3.99
CA SER A 275 -6.75 -5.80 3.59
C SER A 275 -6.17 -5.94 2.18
N MET A 276 -5.44 -4.93 1.69
CA MET A 276 -4.90 -4.94 0.33
C MET A 276 -4.11 -6.20 -0.04
N LYS A 277 -3.30 -6.75 0.87
CA LYS A 277 -2.51 -7.99 0.65
C LYS A 277 -3.38 -9.17 0.23
N ASP A 278 -4.61 -9.22 0.73
CA ASP A 278 -5.54 -10.29 0.48
C ASP A 278 -6.07 -10.22 -0.94
N TRP A 279 -6.07 -9.05 -1.59
CA TRP A 279 -6.66 -8.81 -2.90
C TRP A 279 -5.67 -8.81 -4.07
N VAL A 280 -4.38 -8.76 -3.80
CA VAL A 280 -3.33 -8.78 -4.83
C VAL A 280 -3.05 -10.20 -5.33
N ILE A 281 -3.29 -10.43 -6.62
CA ILE A 281 -2.89 -11.65 -7.33
C ILE A 281 -1.41 -11.60 -7.67
N ASN A 282 -0.92 -10.56 -8.37
CA ASN A 282 0.50 -10.39 -8.66
C ASN A 282 0.80 -8.91 -8.94
N LEU A 283 2.09 -8.58 -8.86
CA LEU A 283 2.62 -7.24 -9.09
C LEU A 283 3.71 -7.31 -10.15
N THR A 284 3.79 -6.28 -10.99
CA THR A 284 5.00 -5.93 -11.73
C THR A 284 5.69 -4.82 -10.96
N VAL A 285 6.97 -5.00 -10.63
CA VAL A 285 7.75 -4.10 -9.78
C VAL A 285 9.06 -3.77 -10.48
N VAL A 286 9.45 -2.50 -10.43
CA VAL A 286 10.78 -2.03 -10.81
C VAL A 286 11.61 -1.91 -9.53
N LEU A 287 12.72 -2.64 -9.47
CA LEU A 287 13.67 -2.59 -8.35
C LEU A 287 14.57 -1.35 -8.44
N SER A 288 15.36 -1.12 -7.39
CA SER A 288 16.20 0.07 -7.27
C SER A 288 17.16 0.26 -8.45
N ASP A 289 17.73 -0.83 -8.97
CA ASP A 289 18.65 -0.87 -10.13
C ASP A 289 17.96 -0.73 -11.50
N GLY A 290 16.63 -0.64 -11.52
CA GLY A 290 15.81 -0.62 -12.73
C GLY A 290 15.35 -2.01 -13.21
N THR A 291 15.73 -3.10 -12.56
CA THR A 291 15.28 -4.45 -12.91
C THR A 291 13.76 -4.59 -12.78
N ILE A 292 13.10 -5.05 -13.84
CA ILE A 292 11.65 -5.32 -13.84
C ILE A 292 11.42 -6.77 -13.46
N ILE A 293 10.70 -6.99 -12.36
CA ILE A 293 10.26 -8.31 -11.92
C ILE A 293 8.73 -8.43 -11.92
N LYS A 294 8.25 -9.67 -12.01
CA LYS A 294 6.85 -10.01 -11.75
C LYS A 294 6.79 -11.00 -10.60
N THR A 295 6.04 -10.67 -9.55
CA THR A 295 6.09 -11.42 -8.28
C THR A 295 5.59 -12.86 -8.41
N LYS A 296 4.60 -13.10 -9.26
CA LYS A 296 4.15 -14.44 -9.70
C LYS A 296 3.25 -14.36 -10.93
N ARG A 297 2.83 -15.54 -11.42
CA ARG A 297 1.84 -15.67 -12.51
C ARG A 297 0.41 -15.38 -12.01
N ARG A 298 -0.54 -15.23 -12.94
CA ARG A 298 -1.95 -14.86 -12.68
C ARG A 298 -2.82 -15.85 -11.88
N PRO A 299 -2.57 -17.18 -11.83
CA PRO A 299 -3.43 -18.07 -11.05
C PRO A 299 -3.54 -17.64 -9.58
N ARG A 300 -4.77 -17.64 -9.04
CA ARG A 300 -5.06 -17.22 -7.64
C ARG A 300 -4.31 -18.06 -6.60
N LYS A 301 -4.01 -19.32 -6.94
CA LYS A 301 -3.24 -20.24 -6.11
C LYS A 301 -1.92 -20.56 -6.80
N SER A 302 -0.83 -20.47 -6.05
CA SER A 302 0.49 -20.90 -6.46
C SER A 302 1.31 -21.28 -5.22
N SER A 303 2.10 -22.34 -5.34
CA SER A 303 3.12 -22.73 -4.36
C SER A 303 4.51 -22.82 -5.01
N ALA A 304 4.68 -22.18 -6.18
CA ALA A 304 5.94 -22.16 -6.90
C ALA A 304 6.81 -21.00 -6.40
N GLY A 305 7.84 -21.32 -5.62
CA GLY A 305 8.79 -20.35 -5.07
C GLY A 305 8.23 -19.52 -3.91
N TYR A 306 8.93 -18.42 -3.58
CA TYR A 306 8.55 -17.51 -2.50
C TYR A 306 7.35 -16.64 -2.89
N ASN A 307 6.50 -16.30 -1.92
CA ASN A 307 5.39 -15.39 -2.14
C ASN A 307 5.86 -13.92 -2.08
N LEU A 308 6.45 -13.44 -3.17
CA LEU A 308 7.00 -12.08 -3.23
C LEU A 308 5.93 -10.98 -3.07
N ASN A 309 4.63 -11.26 -3.30
CA ASN A 309 3.58 -10.28 -3.03
C ASN A 309 3.65 -9.77 -1.58
N SER A 310 3.87 -10.67 -0.62
CA SER A 310 3.92 -10.32 0.81
C SER A 310 5.14 -9.52 1.21
N LEU A 311 6.16 -9.43 0.34
CA LEU A 311 7.29 -8.53 0.56
C LEU A 311 6.96 -7.11 0.09
N PHE A 312 6.30 -6.95 -1.06
CA PHE A 312 6.04 -5.64 -1.65
C PHE A 312 4.78 -4.95 -1.12
N VAL A 313 3.73 -5.71 -0.79
CA VAL A 313 2.52 -5.13 -0.19
C VAL A 313 2.82 -4.74 1.25
N GLY A 314 2.65 -3.45 1.58
CA GLY A 314 3.06 -2.90 2.88
C GLY A 314 4.53 -2.49 2.97
N SER A 315 5.28 -2.54 1.85
CA SER A 315 6.69 -2.12 1.83
C SER A 315 6.90 -0.61 1.78
N GLU A 316 5.83 0.16 1.59
CA GLU A 316 5.84 1.62 1.55
C GLU A 316 6.78 2.20 0.48
N GLY A 317 7.03 1.43 -0.58
CA GLY A 317 7.92 1.83 -1.67
C GLY A 317 9.40 1.60 -1.41
N THR A 318 9.77 1.13 -0.22
CA THR A 318 11.16 0.95 0.21
C THR A 318 11.88 -0.21 -0.49
N LEU A 319 11.13 -1.14 -1.10
CA LEU A 319 11.67 -2.31 -1.79
C LEU A 319 11.58 -2.22 -3.32
N GLY A 320 10.85 -1.24 -3.86
CA GLY A 320 10.66 -1.07 -5.30
C GLY A 320 9.39 -0.33 -5.68
N LEU A 321 9.31 0.01 -6.96
CA LEU A 321 8.26 0.82 -7.58
C LEU A 321 7.25 -0.12 -8.25
N VAL A 322 6.05 -0.22 -7.70
CA VAL A 322 4.97 -1.06 -8.26
C VAL A 322 4.35 -0.35 -9.48
N THR A 323 4.37 -0.97 -10.65
CA THR A 323 3.92 -0.34 -11.92
C THR A 323 2.72 -1.00 -12.58
N GLU A 324 2.37 -2.23 -12.20
CA GLU A 324 1.15 -2.93 -12.65
C GLU A 324 0.67 -3.85 -11.53
N ILE A 325 -0.64 -3.83 -11.26
CA ILE A 325 -1.27 -4.57 -10.17
C ILE A 325 -2.38 -5.44 -10.77
N THR A 326 -2.31 -6.75 -10.53
CA THR A 326 -3.45 -7.66 -10.79
C THR A 326 -4.23 -7.88 -9.49
N LEU A 327 -5.50 -7.50 -9.47
CA LEU A 327 -6.40 -7.59 -8.32
C LEU A 327 -7.50 -8.63 -8.54
N LYS A 328 -7.89 -9.31 -7.46
CA LYS A 328 -9.17 -10.05 -7.42
C LYS A 328 -10.34 -9.07 -7.37
N LEU A 329 -11.51 -9.54 -7.78
CA LEU A 329 -12.79 -8.85 -7.59
C LEU A 329 -13.76 -9.72 -6.80
N ALA A 330 -14.62 -9.06 -6.01
CA ALA A 330 -15.71 -9.66 -5.25
C ALA A 330 -17.03 -9.55 -6.02
N VAL A 331 -17.99 -10.41 -5.69
CA VAL A 331 -19.36 -10.31 -6.21
C VAL A 331 -20.14 -9.30 -5.39
N VAL A 332 -20.86 -8.41 -6.06
CA VAL A 332 -21.78 -7.46 -5.41
C VAL A 332 -22.89 -8.24 -4.69
N PRO A 333 -23.02 -8.13 -3.35
CA PRO A 333 -24.10 -8.74 -2.59
C PRO A 333 -25.48 -8.26 -3.06
N PRO A 334 -26.50 -9.14 -3.08
CA PRO A 334 -27.85 -8.76 -3.51
C PRO A 334 -28.62 -7.94 -2.48
N GLU A 335 -28.22 -7.97 -1.19
CA GLU A 335 -28.84 -7.21 -0.11
C GLU A 335 -27.76 -6.50 0.73
N TYR A 336 -28.03 -5.25 1.09
CA TYR A 336 -27.29 -4.48 2.09
C TYR A 336 -28.25 -3.90 3.12
N SER A 337 -27.79 -3.80 4.38
CA SER A 337 -28.51 -3.09 5.43
C SER A 337 -27.53 -2.34 6.33
N VAL A 338 -27.94 -1.19 6.84
CA VAL A 338 -27.16 -0.37 7.77
C VAL A 338 -27.93 -0.25 9.08
N ALA A 339 -27.23 -0.44 10.19
CA ALA A 339 -27.77 -0.23 11.53
C ALA A 339 -26.83 0.63 12.36
N VAL A 340 -27.42 1.48 13.20
CA VAL A 340 -26.70 2.30 14.18
C VAL A 340 -27.23 2.02 15.57
N VAL A 341 -26.32 1.90 16.54
CA VAL A 341 -26.66 1.65 17.95
C VAL A 341 -25.77 2.49 18.86
N THR A 342 -26.40 3.15 19.84
CA THR A 342 -25.72 3.97 20.84
C THR A 342 -25.52 3.20 22.13
N PHE A 343 -24.44 3.52 22.86
CA PHE A 343 -24.07 2.89 24.13
C PHE A 343 -23.84 3.95 25.22
N PRO A 344 -24.01 3.58 26.51
CA PRO A 344 -23.72 4.49 27.61
C PRO A 344 -22.24 4.88 27.74
N THR A 345 -21.34 3.97 27.39
CA THR A 345 -19.88 4.16 27.48
C THR A 345 -19.17 3.59 26.26
N ILE A 346 -17.96 4.09 25.97
CA ILE A 346 -17.13 3.58 24.86
C ILE A 346 -16.70 2.13 25.12
N ARG A 347 -16.51 1.75 26.39
CA ARG A 347 -16.20 0.36 26.80
C ARG A 347 -17.34 -0.59 26.47
N ASP A 348 -18.58 -0.20 26.76
CA ASP A 348 -19.77 -1.01 26.43
C ASP A 348 -19.87 -1.24 24.91
N ALA A 349 -19.61 -0.20 24.10
CA ALA A 349 -19.57 -0.29 22.64
C ALA A 349 -18.45 -1.23 22.13
N ALA A 350 -17.22 -1.05 22.59
CA ALA A 350 -16.08 -1.89 22.18
C ALA A 350 -16.25 -3.36 22.63
N ALA A 351 -16.86 -3.60 23.80
CA ALA A 351 -17.18 -4.94 24.28
C ALA A 351 -18.26 -5.61 23.40
N ALA A 352 -19.29 -4.87 22.97
CA ALA A 352 -20.28 -5.37 22.02
C ALA A 352 -19.64 -5.79 20.69
N ALA A 353 -18.75 -4.94 20.13
CA ALA A 353 -18.02 -5.25 18.90
C ALA A 353 -17.20 -6.55 19.05
N THR A 354 -16.47 -6.69 20.15
CA THR A 354 -15.73 -7.92 20.50
C THR A 354 -16.66 -9.14 20.58
N GLY A 355 -17.84 -8.99 21.20
CA GLY A 355 -18.84 -10.04 21.29
C GLY A 355 -19.34 -10.51 19.91
N VAL A 356 -19.57 -9.58 18.98
CA VAL A 356 -19.98 -9.87 17.59
C VAL A 356 -18.91 -10.70 16.88
N MET A 357 -17.64 -10.30 16.96
CA MET A 357 -16.53 -11.03 16.31
C MET A 357 -16.35 -12.43 16.91
N ARG A 358 -16.42 -12.56 18.24
CA ARG A 358 -16.28 -13.85 18.94
C ARG A 358 -17.44 -14.81 18.66
N ALA A 359 -18.61 -14.28 18.32
CA ALA A 359 -19.75 -15.09 17.87
C ALA A 359 -19.60 -15.57 16.41
N GLY A 360 -18.55 -15.14 15.68
CA GLY A 360 -18.32 -15.52 14.29
C GLY A 360 -19.30 -14.89 13.29
N ILE A 361 -20.03 -13.85 13.72
CA ILE A 361 -21.07 -13.24 12.89
C ILE A 361 -20.42 -12.41 11.79
N GLN A 362 -20.79 -12.68 10.54
CA GLN A 362 -20.26 -11.98 9.39
C GLN A 362 -20.98 -10.64 9.18
N VAL A 363 -20.25 -9.56 9.41
CA VAL A 363 -20.67 -8.18 9.10
C VAL A 363 -19.88 -7.66 7.91
N ALA A 364 -20.46 -6.75 7.13
CA ALA A 364 -19.76 -6.11 6.02
C ALA A 364 -18.86 -4.98 6.51
N ALA A 365 -19.24 -4.29 7.59
CA ALA A 365 -18.44 -3.30 8.30
C ALA A 365 -18.90 -3.21 9.75
N MET A 366 -17.99 -2.87 10.66
CA MET A 366 -18.29 -2.60 12.06
C MET A 366 -17.36 -1.50 12.59
N GLU A 367 -17.93 -0.32 12.75
CA GLU A 367 -17.19 0.92 13.02
C GLU A 367 -17.63 1.51 14.36
N ILE A 368 -16.70 2.07 15.12
CA ILE A 368 -16.97 2.80 16.36
C ILE A 368 -16.70 4.29 16.19
N MET A 369 -17.47 5.11 16.89
CA MET A 369 -17.21 6.54 17.10
C MET A 369 -17.52 6.88 18.56
N ASP A 370 -16.68 7.68 19.20
CA ASP A 370 -16.97 8.22 20.53
C ASP A 370 -17.98 9.39 20.47
N GLU A 371 -18.43 9.85 21.63
CA GLU A 371 -19.36 10.95 21.74
C GLU A 371 -18.80 12.27 21.18
N VAL A 372 -17.49 12.49 21.27
CA VAL A 372 -16.83 13.68 20.71
C VAL A 372 -16.92 13.65 19.20
N GLN A 373 -16.62 12.52 18.56
CA GLN A 373 -16.75 12.35 17.12
C GLN A 373 -18.20 12.47 16.65
N MET A 374 -19.17 11.97 17.42
CA MET A 374 -20.59 12.16 17.10
C MET A 374 -21.00 13.64 17.18
N LYS A 375 -20.49 14.39 18.17
CA LYS A 375 -20.67 15.83 18.29
C LYS A 375 -20.03 16.60 17.12
N VAL A 376 -18.85 16.18 16.67
CA VAL A 376 -18.19 16.74 15.47
C VAL A 376 -19.10 16.66 14.24
N VAL A 377 -19.71 15.51 14.00
CA VAL A 377 -20.61 15.30 12.86
C VAL A 377 -21.84 16.22 12.93
N ASN A 378 -22.37 16.47 14.13
CA ASN A 378 -23.45 17.44 14.32
C ASN A 378 -22.99 18.88 14.03
N LEU A 379 -21.82 19.28 14.55
CA LEU A 379 -21.29 20.63 14.42
C LEU A 379 -20.91 21.00 12.98
N SER A 380 -20.31 20.06 12.25
CA SER A 380 -19.93 20.24 10.84
C SER A 380 -21.15 20.36 9.92
N LYS A 381 -22.33 19.91 10.37
CA LYS A 381 -23.56 19.81 9.59
C LYS A 381 -23.45 18.88 8.38
N SER A 382 -22.43 18.02 8.32
CA SER A 382 -22.18 17.10 7.20
C SER A 382 -23.34 16.13 6.94
N THR A 383 -24.16 15.84 7.95
CA THR A 383 -25.36 15.00 7.82
C THR A 383 -26.68 15.75 8.02
N ALA A 384 -26.70 17.08 7.89
CA ALA A 384 -27.92 17.86 8.06
C ALA A 384 -29.04 17.41 7.07
N PRO A 385 -30.32 17.45 7.48
CA PRO A 385 -30.86 17.99 8.73
C PRO A 385 -30.88 16.98 9.89
N ARG A 386 -30.27 15.80 9.75
CA ARG A 386 -30.24 14.79 10.81
C ARG A 386 -29.33 15.26 11.95
N GLN A 387 -29.83 15.13 13.18
CA GLN A 387 -29.07 15.34 14.40
C GLN A 387 -28.87 14.00 15.12
N TRP A 388 -27.63 13.71 15.49
CA TRP A 388 -27.24 12.48 16.15
C TRP A 388 -27.20 12.65 17.66
N LYS A 389 -27.45 11.54 18.38
CA LYS A 389 -27.13 11.48 19.81
C LYS A 389 -25.62 11.48 19.97
N GLU A 390 -25.13 12.38 20.82
CA GLU A 390 -23.70 12.52 21.15
C GLU A 390 -23.34 11.50 22.23
N LEU A 391 -23.34 10.22 21.84
CA LEU A 391 -23.01 9.07 22.66
C LEU A 391 -22.06 8.15 21.89
N PRO A 392 -21.25 7.32 22.58
CA PRO A 392 -20.52 6.24 21.94
C PRO A 392 -21.44 5.40 21.05
N THR A 393 -21.02 5.18 19.80
CA THR A 393 -21.91 4.64 18.76
C THR A 393 -21.18 3.59 17.93
N LEU A 394 -21.84 2.45 17.70
CA LEU A 394 -21.43 1.49 16.67
C LEU A 394 -22.28 1.65 15.41
N PHE A 395 -21.61 1.57 14.27
CA PHE A 395 -22.21 1.50 12.94
C PHE A 395 -21.93 0.13 12.34
N PHE A 396 -22.99 -0.52 11.87
CA PHE A 396 -22.91 -1.82 11.22
C PHE A 396 -23.37 -1.70 9.77
N LYS A 397 -22.63 -2.34 8.86
CA LYS A 397 -23.17 -2.78 7.57
C LYS A 397 -23.34 -4.29 7.59
N PHE A 398 -24.46 -4.75 7.07
CA PHE A 398 -24.74 -6.15 6.79
C PHE A 398 -24.84 -6.33 5.28
N SER A 399 -24.33 -7.44 4.77
CA SER A 399 -24.43 -7.77 3.35
C SER A 399 -24.61 -9.27 3.15
N GLY A 400 -25.37 -9.67 2.14
CA GLY A 400 -25.55 -11.08 1.79
C GLY A 400 -26.89 -11.33 1.13
N THR A 401 -27.50 -12.48 1.42
CA THR A 401 -28.90 -12.73 1.06
C THR A 401 -29.82 -12.07 2.09
N LYS A 402 -31.06 -11.78 1.69
CA LYS A 402 -32.09 -11.22 2.59
C LYS A 402 -32.26 -12.04 3.88
N ALA A 403 -32.18 -13.37 3.79
CA ALA A 403 -32.29 -14.25 4.96
C ALA A 403 -31.08 -14.11 5.90
N SER A 404 -29.86 -14.17 5.35
CA SER A 404 -28.62 -14.02 6.13
C SER A 404 -28.51 -12.65 6.79
N VAL A 405 -28.86 -11.57 6.06
CA VAL A 405 -28.87 -10.21 6.64
C VAL A 405 -29.83 -10.13 7.82
N LYS A 406 -31.05 -10.66 7.68
CA LYS A 406 -32.04 -10.69 8.76
C LYS A 406 -31.54 -11.46 9.99
N GLU A 407 -30.92 -12.61 9.78
CA GLU A 407 -30.36 -13.45 10.84
C GLU A 407 -29.20 -12.75 11.56
N ASN A 408 -28.24 -12.21 10.82
CA ASN A 408 -27.09 -11.48 11.38
C ASN A 408 -27.55 -10.27 12.20
N ILE A 409 -28.54 -9.51 11.70
CA ILE A 409 -29.12 -8.39 12.43
C ILE A 409 -29.70 -8.85 13.79
N ALA A 410 -30.45 -9.95 13.81
CA ALA A 410 -31.07 -10.45 15.04
C ALA A 410 -30.01 -10.86 16.07
N MET A 411 -28.96 -11.56 15.63
CA MET A 411 -27.85 -11.98 16.51
C MET A 411 -27.05 -10.77 17.03
N VAL A 412 -26.68 -9.83 16.16
CA VAL A 412 -25.92 -8.63 16.55
C VAL A 412 -26.75 -7.74 17.48
N SER A 413 -28.07 -7.62 17.26
CA SER A 413 -28.96 -6.88 18.16
C SER A 413 -29.05 -7.50 19.55
N ALA A 414 -29.06 -8.84 19.65
CA ALA A 414 -29.04 -9.53 20.93
C ALA A 414 -27.74 -9.28 21.71
N ILE A 415 -26.60 -9.33 21.02
CA ILE A 415 -25.27 -9.04 21.61
C ILE A 415 -25.21 -7.58 22.08
N ALA A 416 -25.56 -6.63 21.21
CA ALA A 416 -25.54 -5.22 21.56
C ALA A 416 -26.39 -4.93 22.82
N ARG A 417 -27.59 -5.54 22.92
CA ARG A 417 -28.44 -5.42 24.11
C ARG A 417 -27.80 -6.00 25.38
N ALA A 418 -27.12 -7.14 25.27
CA ALA A 418 -26.41 -7.74 26.40
C ALA A 418 -25.29 -6.82 26.93
N HIS A 419 -24.76 -5.95 26.07
CA HIS A 419 -23.79 -4.90 26.40
C HIS A 419 -24.43 -3.50 26.54
N LYS A 420 -25.71 -3.42 26.93
CA LYS A 420 -26.44 -2.16 27.21
C LYS A 420 -26.64 -1.22 26.01
N GLY A 421 -26.48 -1.72 24.79
CA GLY A 421 -26.77 -0.98 23.57
C GLY A 421 -28.27 -0.63 23.47
N SER A 422 -28.55 0.54 22.90
CA SER A 422 -29.91 0.99 22.61
C SER A 422 -30.61 0.10 21.56
N SER A 423 -31.89 0.38 21.31
CA SER A 423 -32.56 -0.12 20.10
C SER A 423 -31.78 0.30 18.84
N PHE A 424 -31.77 -0.57 17.84
CA PHE A 424 -31.11 -0.30 16.56
C PHE A 424 -31.94 0.68 15.74
N GLU A 425 -31.27 1.67 15.18
CA GLU A 425 -31.82 2.51 14.12
C GLU A 425 -31.44 1.89 12.77
N PHE A 426 -32.44 1.33 12.07
CA PHE A 426 -32.25 0.68 10.78
C PHE A 426 -32.61 1.62 9.63
N ALA A 427 -31.85 1.49 8.55
CA ALA A 427 -32.26 2.06 7.28
C ALA A 427 -33.41 1.26 6.65
N LYS A 428 -34.48 1.95 6.28
CA LYS A 428 -35.68 1.41 5.61
C LYS A 428 -35.52 1.34 4.09
N ASP A 429 -34.64 2.17 3.53
CA ASP A 429 -34.38 2.28 2.10
C ASP A 429 -32.92 2.67 1.81
N ALA A 430 -32.54 2.65 0.53
CA ALA A 430 -31.18 2.99 0.09
C ALA A 430 -30.75 4.43 0.44
N ARG A 431 -31.69 5.37 0.51
CA ARG A 431 -31.41 6.76 0.89
C ARG A 431 -31.05 6.84 2.36
N GLU A 432 -31.81 6.15 3.21
CA GLU A 432 -31.53 6.06 4.64
C GLU A 432 -30.25 5.26 4.92
N GLN A 433 -29.94 4.23 4.14
CA GLN A 433 -28.65 3.52 4.24
C GLN A 433 -27.48 4.46 4.01
N LYS A 434 -27.55 5.25 2.94
CA LYS A 434 -26.53 6.25 2.61
C LYS A 434 -26.41 7.32 3.71
N LEU A 435 -27.54 7.78 4.25
CA LEU A 435 -27.58 8.79 5.32
C LEU A 435 -27.04 8.27 6.65
N LEU A 436 -27.39 7.04 7.05
CA LEU A 436 -26.89 6.47 8.29
C LEU A 436 -25.38 6.23 8.21
N TRP A 437 -24.91 5.73 7.05
CA TRP A 437 -23.49 5.49 6.84
C TRP A 437 -22.68 6.77 6.63
N SER A 438 -23.30 7.86 6.17
CA SER A 438 -22.56 9.11 5.91
C SER A 438 -21.96 9.71 7.18
N ALA A 439 -22.55 9.51 8.37
CA ALA A 439 -21.92 9.99 9.61
C ALA A 439 -20.49 9.43 9.79
N ARG A 440 -20.32 8.13 9.53
CA ARG A 440 -19.01 7.48 9.56
C ARG A 440 -18.12 7.91 8.38
N LYS A 441 -18.68 8.03 7.18
CA LYS A 441 -17.91 8.40 5.97
C LYS A 441 -17.38 9.84 6.02
N GLU A 442 -18.15 10.76 6.60
CA GLU A 442 -17.82 12.17 6.70
C GLU A 442 -17.01 12.52 7.96
N SER A 443 -16.62 11.53 8.77
CA SER A 443 -16.01 11.76 10.09
C SER A 443 -14.71 12.55 10.03
N LEU A 444 -13.76 12.16 9.16
CA LEU A 444 -12.50 12.87 8.98
C LEU A 444 -12.72 14.28 8.44
N TRP A 445 -13.55 14.43 7.40
CA TRP A 445 -13.88 15.73 6.81
C TRP A 445 -14.56 16.67 7.81
N SER A 446 -15.40 16.13 8.68
CA SER A 446 -16.06 16.90 9.73
C SER A 446 -15.07 17.40 10.78
N MET A 447 -14.05 16.59 11.13
CA MET A 447 -12.95 17.04 11.99
C MET A 447 -12.14 18.17 11.34
N LEU A 448 -11.76 17.98 10.07
CA LEU A 448 -10.97 18.97 9.32
C LEU A 448 -11.75 20.28 9.09
N ALA A 449 -13.06 20.21 8.89
CA ALA A 449 -13.91 21.39 8.76
C ALA A 449 -13.99 22.25 10.04
N LEU A 450 -13.70 21.67 11.21
CA LEU A 450 -13.63 22.37 12.49
C LEU A 450 -12.22 22.91 12.81
N ARG A 451 -11.23 22.59 11.97
CA ARG A 451 -9.84 23.05 12.13
C ARG A 451 -9.79 24.57 12.05
N LYS A 452 -9.17 25.20 13.06
CA LYS A 452 -8.86 26.63 13.03
C LYS A 452 -7.57 26.86 12.26
N GLU A 453 -7.43 28.07 11.72
CA GLU A 453 -6.23 28.47 11.00
C GLU A 453 -4.96 28.31 11.88
N GLY A 454 -4.01 27.53 11.37
CA GLY A 454 -2.75 27.21 12.05
C GLY A 454 -2.82 26.11 13.11
N SER A 455 -4.01 25.55 13.42
CA SER A 455 -4.08 24.28 14.16
C SER A 455 -3.67 23.13 13.25
N GLU A 456 -3.32 21.98 13.81
CA GLU A 456 -2.98 20.73 13.13
C GLU A 456 -3.81 19.58 13.71
N VAL A 457 -3.90 18.45 12.99
CA VAL A 457 -4.56 17.24 13.47
C VAL A 457 -3.56 16.10 13.42
N TRP A 458 -3.21 15.55 14.58
CA TRP A 458 -2.46 14.31 14.65
C TRP A 458 -3.44 13.16 14.53
N SER A 459 -3.41 12.47 13.37
CA SER A 459 -4.17 11.24 13.15
C SER A 459 -3.22 10.07 13.29
N THR A 460 -3.57 9.08 14.09
CA THR A 460 -2.76 7.89 14.30
C THR A 460 -3.63 6.70 14.66
N ASP A 461 -3.05 5.51 14.66
CA ASP A 461 -3.75 4.24 14.82
C ASP A 461 -2.90 3.19 15.53
N VAL A 462 -3.57 2.22 16.14
CA VAL A 462 -2.99 0.97 16.65
C VAL A 462 -4.00 -0.15 16.47
N ALA A 463 -3.55 -1.40 16.55
CA ALA A 463 -4.44 -2.55 16.63
C ALA A 463 -4.03 -3.48 17.75
N VAL A 464 -5.01 -4.15 18.37
CA VAL A 464 -4.79 -5.10 19.47
C VAL A 464 -5.61 -6.38 19.25
N PRO A 465 -5.25 -7.49 19.91
CA PRO A 465 -6.13 -8.64 19.99
C PRO A 465 -7.52 -8.24 20.53
N PHE A 466 -8.59 -8.83 19.97
CA PHE A 466 -9.97 -8.49 20.35
C PHE A 466 -10.25 -8.56 21.86
N SER A 467 -9.54 -9.43 22.59
CA SER A 467 -9.66 -9.54 24.05
C SER A 467 -9.26 -8.27 24.80
N ARG A 468 -8.48 -7.38 24.18
CA ARG A 468 -7.93 -6.14 24.77
C ARG A 468 -8.55 -4.87 24.20
N LEU A 469 -9.36 -4.98 23.13
CA LEU A 469 -9.91 -3.83 22.40
C LEU A 469 -10.71 -2.85 23.29
N ALA A 470 -11.57 -3.38 24.18
CA ALA A 470 -12.34 -2.54 25.07
C ALA A 470 -11.48 -1.84 26.14
N ASP A 471 -10.40 -2.48 26.60
CA ASP A 471 -9.50 -1.92 27.61
C ASP A 471 -8.66 -0.79 27.02
N ILE A 472 -8.04 -1.00 25.86
CA ILE A 472 -7.19 0.03 25.24
C ILE A 472 -8.00 1.25 24.83
N ILE A 473 -9.17 1.09 24.21
CA ILE A 473 -10.02 2.22 23.78
C ILE A 473 -10.47 3.04 25.00
N GLU A 474 -10.84 2.39 26.10
CA GLU A 474 -11.25 3.09 27.32
C GLU A 474 -10.09 3.88 27.94
N LEU A 475 -8.91 3.26 28.05
CA LEU A 475 -7.73 3.91 28.61
C LEU A 475 -7.25 5.08 27.73
N SER A 476 -7.24 4.88 26.40
CA SER A 476 -6.93 5.92 25.41
C SER A 476 -7.89 7.09 25.53
N LYS A 477 -9.20 6.81 25.59
CA LYS A 477 -10.22 7.84 25.72
C LYS A 477 -10.03 8.70 26.98
N ARG A 478 -9.80 8.06 28.14
CA ARG A 478 -9.55 8.78 29.39
C ARG A 478 -8.35 9.71 29.29
N GLU A 479 -7.24 9.23 28.72
CA GLU A 479 -6.04 10.05 28.55
C GLU A 479 -6.24 11.21 27.58
N MET A 480 -6.97 11.00 26.48
CA MET A 480 -7.33 12.06 25.56
C MET A 480 -8.23 13.13 26.21
N ASP A 481 -9.19 12.72 27.04
CA ASP A 481 -10.06 13.66 27.77
C ASP A 481 -9.24 14.52 28.76
N ASP A 482 -8.20 13.95 29.37
CA ASP A 482 -7.28 14.64 30.28
C ASP A 482 -6.37 15.67 29.58
N LEU A 483 -6.25 15.64 28.24
CA LEU A 483 -5.47 16.64 27.49
C LEU A 483 -6.08 18.04 27.57
N GLY A 484 -7.40 18.14 27.75
CA GLY A 484 -8.15 19.40 27.60
C GLY A 484 -8.15 19.93 26.16
N LEU A 485 -7.79 19.09 25.19
CA LEU A 485 -7.78 19.38 23.76
C LEU A 485 -8.95 18.68 23.07
N PHE A 486 -9.21 19.08 21.83
CA PHE A 486 -10.22 18.43 21.02
C PHE A 486 -9.65 17.14 20.43
N ALA A 487 -10.07 16.01 21.00
CA ALA A 487 -9.60 14.67 20.64
C ALA A 487 -10.78 13.70 20.52
N SER A 488 -10.72 12.80 19.55
CA SER A 488 -11.80 11.85 19.30
C SER A 488 -11.29 10.46 18.91
N ILE A 489 -12.13 9.46 19.16
CA ILE A 489 -11.94 8.09 18.70
C ILE A 489 -12.89 7.77 17.56
N LEU A 490 -12.35 7.16 16.52
CA LEU A 490 -13.09 6.36 15.56
C LEU A 490 -12.31 5.07 15.28
N GLY A 491 -12.92 4.04 14.73
CA GLY A 491 -12.18 2.79 14.52
C GLY A 491 -12.87 1.72 13.70
N HIS A 492 -12.04 0.99 12.95
CA HIS A 492 -12.34 -0.29 12.32
C HIS A 492 -12.32 -1.42 13.37
N VAL A 493 -13.22 -1.33 14.35
CA VAL A 493 -13.24 -2.27 15.50
C VAL A 493 -13.56 -3.70 15.13
N GLY A 494 -14.08 -3.94 13.92
CA GLY A 494 -14.20 -5.26 13.32
C GLY A 494 -12.88 -5.99 13.14
N ASP A 495 -11.78 -5.25 13.00
CA ASP A 495 -10.42 -5.80 12.79
C ASP A 495 -9.51 -5.59 14.01
N GLY A 496 -10.06 -5.09 15.12
CA GLY A 496 -9.29 -4.78 16.34
C GLY A 496 -8.48 -3.48 16.26
N ASN A 497 -8.76 -2.64 15.25
CA ASN A 497 -8.06 -1.40 14.99
C ASN A 497 -8.93 -0.17 15.38
N PHE A 498 -8.30 0.83 15.98
CA PHE A 498 -8.92 2.14 16.21
C PHE A 498 -7.90 3.26 16.00
N HIS A 499 -8.42 4.47 15.87
CA HIS A 499 -7.68 5.69 15.59
C HIS A 499 -7.95 6.72 16.66
N GLU A 500 -6.92 7.51 16.94
CA GLU A 500 -7.04 8.78 17.66
C GLU A 500 -6.85 9.92 16.65
N SER A 501 -7.67 10.96 16.79
CA SER A 501 -7.50 12.20 16.04
C SER A 501 -7.50 13.37 17.00
N ILE A 502 -6.34 13.99 17.18
CA ILE A 502 -6.11 15.01 18.20
C ILE A 502 -5.77 16.33 17.52
N MET A 503 -6.59 17.36 17.75
CA MET A 503 -6.37 18.70 17.23
C MET A 503 -5.58 19.55 18.21
N TYR A 504 -4.51 20.19 17.74
CA TYR A 504 -3.60 21.00 18.56
C TYR A 504 -3.05 22.20 17.79
N ASP A 505 -2.46 23.17 18.49
CA ASP A 505 -1.78 24.31 17.89
C ASP A 505 -0.32 24.37 18.36
N LYS A 506 0.62 24.07 17.47
CA LYS A 506 2.06 24.08 17.78
C LYS A 506 2.60 25.45 18.23
N ARG A 507 1.84 26.53 18.01
CA ARG A 507 2.19 27.88 18.49
C ARG A 507 1.88 28.08 19.97
N VAL A 508 1.05 27.21 20.56
CA VAL A 508 0.75 27.21 21.99
C VAL A 508 1.79 26.34 22.70
N PRO A 509 2.62 26.93 23.60
CA PRO A 509 3.68 26.18 24.27
C PRO A 509 3.15 24.97 25.05
N GLY A 510 3.73 23.79 24.80
CA GLY A 510 3.41 22.57 25.52
C GLY A 510 2.24 21.74 24.94
N GLU A 511 1.49 22.24 23.95
CA GLU A 511 0.40 21.44 23.35
C GLU A 511 0.94 20.26 22.54
N MET A 512 1.91 20.51 21.67
CA MET A 512 2.51 19.46 20.83
C MET A 512 3.13 18.34 21.68
N GLU A 513 3.87 18.68 22.72
CA GLU A 513 4.52 17.72 23.61
C GLU A 513 3.51 16.88 24.41
N LYS A 514 2.36 17.47 24.77
CA LYS A 514 1.26 16.72 25.41
C LYS A 514 0.63 15.72 24.44
N VAL A 515 0.36 16.15 23.20
CA VAL A 515 -0.20 15.29 22.16
C VAL A 515 0.75 14.16 21.82
N GLU A 516 2.02 14.46 21.59
CA GLU A 516 3.06 13.47 21.30
C GLU A 516 3.15 12.42 22.42
N ARG A 517 3.10 12.84 23.70
CA ARG A 517 3.08 11.91 24.83
C ARG A 517 1.83 11.03 24.82
N CYS A 518 0.64 11.57 24.56
CA CYS A 518 -0.60 10.80 24.47
C CYS A 518 -0.51 9.72 23.38
N VAL A 519 -0.04 10.11 22.18
CA VAL A 519 0.16 9.18 21.05
C VAL A 519 1.17 8.08 21.41
N LYS A 520 2.33 8.44 21.98
CA LYS A 520 3.34 7.45 22.39
C LYS A 520 2.81 6.50 23.46
N ASN A 521 2.03 7.00 24.43
CA ASN A 521 1.41 6.18 25.46
C ASN A 521 0.37 5.21 24.88
N MET A 522 -0.41 5.63 23.87
CA MET A 522 -1.29 4.71 23.13
C MET A 522 -0.49 3.58 22.48
N VAL A 523 0.60 3.91 21.78
CA VAL A 523 1.47 2.93 21.11
C VAL A 523 2.08 1.94 22.10
N VAL A 524 2.67 2.43 23.20
CA VAL A 524 3.26 1.58 24.24
C VAL A 524 2.20 0.65 24.85
N ARG A 525 1.02 1.17 25.18
CA ARG A 525 -0.08 0.34 25.70
C ARG A 525 -0.53 -0.73 24.71
N ALA A 526 -0.57 -0.42 23.42
CA ALA A 526 -0.90 -1.42 22.40
C ALA A 526 0.11 -2.58 22.43
N LEU A 527 1.41 -2.29 22.49
CA LEU A 527 2.45 -3.30 22.58
C LEU A 527 2.38 -4.12 23.88
N GLU A 528 2.15 -3.49 25.04
CA GLU A 528 1.91 -4.17 26.32
C GLU A 528 0.68 -5.09 26.29
N MET A 529 -0.24 -4.84 25.36
CA MET A 529 -1.43 -5.64 25.11
C MET A 529 -1.29 -6.63 23.94
N GLU A 530 -0.05 -6.95 23.53
CA GLU A 530 0.25 -7.85 22.40
C GLU A 530 -0.31 -7.35 21.05
N GLY A 531 -0.49 -6.03 20.93
CA GLY A 531 -0.90 -5.34 19.72
C GLY A 531 0.28 -4.89 18.85
N THR A 532 -0.01 -3.95 17.97
CA THR A 532 0.94 -3.38 16.99
C THR A 532 0.88 -1.86 16.98
N VAL A 533 1.99 -1.21 16.62
CA VAL A 533 2.14 0.25 16.57
C VAL A 533 1.36 0.91 15.45
N THR A 534 0.83 0.14 14.49
CA THR A 534 -0.03 0.60 13.40
C THR A 534 -0.98 -0.51 12.98
N GLY A 535 -2.25 -0.21 12.78
CA GLY A 535 -3.20 -1.15 12.18
C GLY A 535 -3.20 -1.10 10.66
N GLU A 536 -3.11 0.11 10.08
CA GLU A 536 -3.27 0.33 8.64
C GLU A 536 -2.50 1.52 8.03
N HIS A 537 -2.08 2.52 8.82
CA HIS A 537 -1.46 3.72 8.25
C HIS A 537 -0.01 3.51 7.79
N GLY A 538 0.66 2.48 8.32
CA GLY A 538 2.05 2.16 8.05
C GLY A 538 3.00 2.81 9.05
N ILE A 539 4.28 2.85 8.69
CA ILE A 539 5.37 3.33 9.54
C ILE A 539 5.87 4.68 9.07
N GLY A 540 6.07 4.82 7.76
CA GLY A 540 6.65 5.99 7.13
C GLY A 540 7.92 6.47 7.85
N ILE A 541 7.98 7.77 8.10
CA ILE A 541 9.01 8.36 8.96
C ILE A 541 8.49 8.59 10.39
N GLY A 542 7.17 8.71 10.58
CA GLY A 542 6.55 9.08 11.86
C GLY A 542 6.64 8.01 12.95
N LYS A 543 6.68 6.72 12.57
CA LYS A 543 6.63 5.58 13.51
C LYS A 543 7.88 4.70 13.50
N LYS A 544 9.01 5.16 12.97
CA LYS A 544 10.26 4.35 12.92
C LYS A 544 10.71 3.87 14.29
N ASP A 545 10.72 4.76 15.28
CA ASP A 545 11.08 4.41 16.66
C ASP A 545 10.09 3.39 17.24
N SER A 546 8.80 3.57 16.95
CA SER A 546 7.75 2.63 17.36
C SER A 546 7.92 1.25 16.71
N LEU A 547 8.31 1.19 15.43
CA LEU A 547 8.59 -0.07 14.75
C LEU A 547 9.76 -0.82 15.42
N LEU A 548 10.80 -0.07 15.83
CA LEU A 548 11.91 -0.65 16.59
C LEU A 548 11.46 -1.19 17.95
N MET A 549 10.53 -0.51 18.62
CA MET A 549 9.94 -1.00 19.88
C MET A 549 9.16 -2.31 19.67
N GLU A 550 8.43 -2.46 18.57
CA GLU A 550 7.63 -3.66 18.29
C GLU A 550 8.48 -4.85 17.88
N LEU A 551 9.38 -4.66 16.91
CA LEU A 551 10.07 -5.78 16.24
C LEU A 551 11.47 -6.05 16.80
N GLY A 552 12.03 -5.10 17.54
CA GLY A 552 13.39 -5.18 18.08
C GLY A 552 14.47 -5.15 16.99
N HIS A 553 15.74 -5.01 17.40
CA HIS A 553 16.88 -4.92 16.48
C HIS A 553 17.09 -6.19 15.63
N ASP A 554 16.75 -7.37 16.15
CA ASP A 554 16.95 -8.65 15.47
C ASP A 554 16.12 -8.78 14.19
N TYR A 555 14.92 -8.16 14.14
CA TYR A 555 14.09 -8.12 12.94
C TYR A 555 14.80 -7.42 11.79
N PHE A 556 15.53 -6.38 12.12
CA PHE A 556 16.21 -5.55 11.13
C PHE A 556 17.54 -6.16 10.69
N GLY A 557 18.28 -6.92 11.50
CA GLY A 557 19.56 -7.50 11.06
C GLY A 557 20.49 -6.43 10.47
N SER A 558 20.82 -6.50 9.15
CA SER A 558 21.54 -5.41 8.42
C SER A 558 20.67 -4.34 7.77
N TYR A 559 19.35 -4.47 7.86
CA TYR A 559 18.44 -3.43 7.44
C TYR A 559 18.62 -2.28 8.43
N GLU A 560 19.24 -1.20 8.00
CA GLU A 560 19.34 -0.01 8.83
C GLU A 560 17.93 0.58 8.98
N ILE A 561 17.55 0.97 10.19
CA ILE A 561 16.45 1.92 10.39
C ILE A 561 17.01 3.32 10.06
N ASP A 562 17.58 3.48 8.87
CA ASP A 562 17.97 4.79 8.37
C ASP A 562 17.30 5.04 7.02
N GLN A 563 16.25 5.85 7.15
CA GLN A 563 15.74 6.80 6.17
C GLN A 563 15.60 6.27 4.72
N ILE A 564 14.35 5.91 4.39
CA ILE A 564 13.79 5.63 3.05
C ILE A 564 13.97 4.18 2.53
N GLY A 565 14.76 3.30 3.15
CA GLY A 565 14.96 1.98 2.58
C GLY A 565 15.27 0.85 3.56
N ILE A 566 14.45 -0.19 3.56
CA ILE A 566 14.94 -1.55 3.88
C ILE A 566 15.90 -1.92 2.75
N ARG A 567 17.21 -1.83 2.95
CA ARG A 567 18.19 -2.30 1.95
C ARG A 567 18.05 -3.80 1.77
N SER A 568 17.30 -4.23 0.75
CA SER A 568 17.06 -5.64 0.46
C SER A 568 18.39 -6.38 0.23
N PRO A 569 18.56 -7.63 0.70
CA PRO A 569 19.59 -8.53 0.21
C PRO A 569 19.53 -8.74 -1.31
N LEU A 570 18.44 -8.32 -1.96
CA LEU A 570 18.30 -8.29 -3.41
C LEU A 570 19.07 -7.13 -4.07
N ASP A 571 19.45 -6.06 -3.34
CA ASP A 571 20.18 -4.89 -3.85
C ASP A 571 21.71 -5.09 -3.90
N HIS A 572 22.16 -6.34 -4.10
CA HIS A 572 23.53 -6.76 -3.85
C HIS A 572 24.50 -6.59 -5.02
N GLU A 573 24.44 -5.48 -5.78
CA GLU A 573 25.50 -5.13 -6.74
C GLU A 573 25.82 -3.63 -6.75
N SER A 574 26.48 -3.14 -5.70
CA SER A 574 27.37 -1.98 -5.81
C SER A 574 28.76 -2.40 -5.34
N ARG A 575 29.62 -2.75 -6.30
CA ARG A 575 31.07 -2.86 -6.13
C ARG A 575 31.75 -1.69 -6.80
#